data_AF-A0A1J5TR41-F1
#
_entry.id   AF-A0A1J5TR41-F1
#
_cell.length_a   1.000
_cell.length_b   1.000
_cell.length_c   1.000
_cell.angle_alpha   90.00
_cell.angle_beta   90.00
_cell.angle_gamma   90.00
#
_symmetry.space_group_name_H-M   'P 1'
#
loop_
_entity.id
_entity.type
_entity.pdbx_description
1 polymer ?
#
loop_
_entity_poly.entity_id
_entity_poly.type
_entity_poly.pdbx_seq_one_letter_code
_entity_poly.pdbx_strand_id
1 'polypeptide(L)'
;MFRSVAFAIILLTASFTGCTDSTPNRTIVTFQIDSDGEDYWIYLYSVPRTKMGNFTIVTSLEIDTVSSVYSYQKQVSFDNMTKDEEGYVSFTFQVDLSEVFWELDCKLRLSSDSTDETIILDAINSNNGQEVKEWKLPYSAPLNYS
;
A
#
# COMPACT_ATOMS: atom_id res chain seq x y z
N MET A 1 28.77 38.17 -41.71
CA MET A 1 29.01 38.18 -40.24
C MET A 1 27.67 37.99 -39.56
N PHE A 2 27.30 36.75 -39.19
CA PHE A 2 26.15 36.48 -38.34
C PHE A 2 26.68 36.19 -36.93
N ARG A 3 26.32 37.05 -35.97
CA ARG A 3 26.66 36.87 -34.56
C ARG A 3 25.64 35.91 -33.96
N SER A 4 26.01 34.66 -33.78
CA SER A 4 25.22 33.72 -32.96
C SER A 4 25.43 34.06 -31.49
N VAL A 5 24.38 34.54 -30.83
CA VAL A 5 24.32 34.64 -29.37
C VAL A 5 23.79 33.31 -28.87
N ALA A 6 24.66 32.52 -28.24
CA ALA A 6 24.26 31.29 -27.56
C ALA A 6 23.67 31.66 -26.19
N PHE A 7 22.35 31.49 -26.04
CA PHE A 7 21.72 31.51 -24.72
C PHE A 7 21.89 30.12 -24.07
N ALA A 8 22.83 30.02 -23.15
CA ALA A 8 22.94 28.86 -22.28
C ALA A 8 21.91 29.01 -21.14
N ILE A 9 20.82 28.24 -21.19
CA ILE A 9 19.91 28.07 -20.07
C ILE A 9 20.57 27.11 -19.09
N ILE A 10 21.20 27.65 -18.05
CA ILE A 10 21.66 26.85 -16.91
C ILE A 10 20.42 26.46 -16.11
N LEU A 11 19.94 25.24 -16.32
CA LEU A 11 18.87 24.64 -15.52
C LEU A 11 19.46 24.27 -14.14
N LEU A 12 19.44 25.19 -13.19
CA LEU A 12 19.83 24.93 -11.82
C LEU A 12 18.66 24.17 -11.14
N THR A 13 18.64 22.84 -11.25
CA THR A 13 17.74 22.02 -10.45
C THR A 13 18.28 22.01 -9.02
N ALA A 14 17.79 22.92 -8.18
CA ALA A 14 17.92 22.79 -6.74
C ALA A 14 17.09 21.57 -6.31
N SER A 15 17.73 20.41 -6.24
CA SER A 15 17.19 19.28 -5.50
C SER A 15 17.13 19.72 -4.04
N PHE A 16 15.95 20.14 -3.57
CA PHE A 16 15.68 20.07 -2.14
C PHE A 16 15.81 18.59 -1.77
N THR A 17 16.98 18.21 -1.27
CA THR A 17 17.10 17.02 -0.42
C THR A 17 16.32 17.37 0.84
N GLY A 18 15.00 17.31 0.75
CA GLY A 18 14.11 17.37 1.89
C GLY A 18 14.39 16.13 2.70
N CYS A 19 15.39 16.20 3.58
CA CYS A 19 15.38 15.41 4.80
C CYS A 19 14.11 15.83 5.53
N THR A 20 13.00 15.18 5.21
CA THR A 20 11.85 15.13 6.09
C THR A 20 12.39 14.68 7.44
N ASP A 21 11.99 15.40 8.49
CA ASP A 21 12.39 15.16 9.86
C ASP A 21 12.39 13.65 10.15
N SER A 22 13.43 13.15 10.85
CA SER A 22 13.59 11.71 11.08
C SER A 22 12.42 11.08 11.83
N THR A 23 11.61 11.92 12.48
CA THR A 23 10.40 11.58 13.21
C THR A 23 9.31 12.62 12.90
N PRO A 24 8.49 12.42 11.86
CA PRO A 24 7.38 13.31 11.56
C PRO A 24 6.37 13.30 12.71
N ASN A 25 5.89 14.47 13.14
CA ASN A 25 4.85 14.58 14.17
C ASN A 25 3.54 13.82 13.83
N ARG A 26 3.33 13.51 12.54
CA ARG A 26 2.23 12.68 12.05
C ARG A 26 2.74 11.83 10.90
N THR A 27 2.95 10.54 11.16
CA THR A 27 3.19 9.56 10.10
C THR A 27 1.90 8.78 9.87
N ILE A 28 1.47 8.70 8.62
CA ILE A 28 0.36 7.86 8.18
C ILE A 28 0.98 6.65 7.50
N VAL A 29 0.60 5.44 7.94
CA VAL A 29 0.92 4.22 7.22
C VAL A 29 -0.25 3.93 6.29
N THR A 30 0.03 3.70 5.02
CA THR A 30 -0.97 3.45 3.98
C THR A 30 -0.77 2.06 3.40
N PHE A 31 -1.85 1.30 3.37
CA PHE A 31 -1.99 0.08 2.57
C PHE A 31 -2.62 0.45 1.23
N GLN A 32 -2.08 -0.08 0.15
CA GLN A 32 -2.65 0.01 -1.18
C GLN A 32 -2.64 -1.36 -1.84
N ILE A 33 -3.68 -1.64 -2.62
CA ILE A 33 -3.73 -2.79 -3.51
C ILE A 33 -3.99 -2.31 -4.93
N ASP A 34 -3.28 -2.91 -5.87
CA ASP A 34 -3.34 -2.60 -7.29
C ASP A 34 -3.30 -3.89 -8.12
N SER A 35 -3.64 -3.78 -9.41
CA SER A 35 -3.47 -4.86 -10.38
C SER A 35 -2.83 -4.30 -11.65
N ASP A 36 -1.87 -5.05 -12.18
CA ASP A 36 -1.27 -4.77 -13.49
C ASP A 36 -2.01 -5.49 -14.64
N GLY A 37 -3.11 -6.18 -14.32
CA GLY A 37 -3.95 -6.94 -15.26
C GLY A 37 -3.66 -8.45 -15.27
N GLU A 38 -2.48 -8.88 -14.81
CA GLU A 38 -2.12 -10.30 -14.68
C GLU A 38 -2.02 -10.70 -13.20
N ASP A 39 -1.46 -9.80 -12.38
CA ASP A 39 -1.16 -10.01 -10.99
C ASP A 39 -1.80 -8.94 -10.10
N TYR A 40 -1.84 -9.24 -8.80
CA TYR A 40 -2.21 -8.28 -7.77
C TYR A 40 -1.01 -7.94 -6.90
N TRP A 41 -0.91 -6.66 -6.58
CA TRP A 41 0.21 -6.13 -5.82
C TRP A 41 -0.30 -5.40 -4.60
N ILE A 42 0.22 -5.80 -3.45
CA ILE A 42 0.04 -5.09 -2.18
C ILE A 42 1.23 -4.18 -1.98
N TYR A 43 0.95 -2.92 -1.70
CA TYR A 43 1.92 -1.90 -1.33
C TYR A 43 1.64 -1.41 0.07
N LEU A 44 2.70 -1.28 0.85
CA LEU A 44 2.64 -0.60 2.12
C LEU A 44 3.74 0.44 2.21
N TYR A 45 3.38 1.66 2.59
CA TYR A 45 4.30 2.79 2.67
C TYR A 45 3.83 3.80 3.71
N SER A 46 4.74 4.63 4.20
CA SER A 46 4.44 5.71 5.12
C SER A 46 4.49 7.08 4.44
N VAL A 47 3.62 7.99 4.86
CA VAL A 47 3.65 9.40 4.47
C VAL A 47 3.73 10.29 5.73
N PRO A 48 4.75 11.17 5.86
CA PRO A 48 5.92 11.24 4.99
C PRO A 48 6.81 9.98 5.14
N ARG A 49 7.81 9.84 4.26
CA ARG A 49 8.61 8.62 4.13
C ARG A 49 9.47 8.39 5.38
N THR A 50 9.03 7.51 6.27
CA THR A 50 9.71 7.13 7.51
C THR A 50 10.17 5.68 7.40
N LYS A 51 11.32 5.37 8.01
CA LYS A 51 11.85 4.00 8.02
C LYS A 51 11.08 3.18 9.05
N MET A 52 10.46 2.08 8.61
CA MET A 52 9.71 1.15 9.46
C MET A 52 10.66 0.16 10.13
N GLY A 53 10.35 -0.22 11.37
CA GLY A 53 11.05 -1.24 12.13
C GLY A 53 10.82 -2.61 11.51
N ASN A 54 9.59 -3.11 11.62
CA ASN A 54 9.13 -4.34 10.99
C ASN A 54 7.81 -4.10 10.25
N PHE A 55 7.68 -4.69 9.07
CA PHE A 55 6.43 -4.82 8.37
C PHE A 55 6.09 -6.29 8.21
N THR A 56 4.88 -6.68 8.55
CA THR A 56 4.39 -8.05 8.42
C THR A 56 3.08 -8.11 7.63
N ILE A 57 3.02 -8.97 6.62
CA ILE A 57 1.77 -9.42 5.99
C ILE A 57 1.50 -10.83 6.48
N VAL A 58 0.34 -11.03 7.10
CA VAL A 58 -0.17 -12.36 7.44
C VAL A 58 -1.30 -12.69 6.50
N THR A 59 -1.19 -13.86 5.88
CA THR A 59 -2.23 -14.47 5.05
C THR A 59 -2.49 -15.89 5.54
N SER A 60 -3.46 -16.58 4.93
CA SER A 60 -3.68 -18.01 5.19
C SER A 60 -2.54 -18.92 4.73
N LEU A 61 -1.67 -18.44 3.82
CA LEU A 61 -0.57 -19.23 3.25
C LEU A 61 0.74 -19.01 4.00
N GLU A 62 1.01 -17.78 4.39
CA GLU A 62 2.31 -17.38 4.91
C GLU A 62 2.24 -16.13 5.77
N ILE A 63 3.29 -15.99 6.59
CA ILE A 63 3.64 -14.77 7.32
C ILE A 63 4.92 -14.25 6.67
N ASP A 64 4.87 -13.06 6.10
CA ASP A 64 6.01 -12.42 5.47
C ASP A 64 6.38 -11.15 6.24
N THR A 65 7.59 -11.13 6.81
CA THR A 65 8.10 -10.01 7.59
C THR A 65 9.37 -9.44 6.96
N VAL A 66 9.36 -8.13 6.72
CA VAL A 66 10.54 -7.39 6.28
C VAL A 66 10.88 -6.29 7.27
N SER A 67 12.16 -6.18 7.62
CA SER A 67 12.66 -5.22 8.60
C SER A 67 13.39 -4.06 7.95
N SER A 68 13.37 -2.90 8.60
CA SER A 68 14.21 -1.74 8.25
C SER A 68 13.96 -1.18 6.84
N VAL A 69 12.70 -1.11 6.40
CA VAL A 69 12.30 -0.64 5.06
C VAL A 69 11.46 0.64 5.10
N TYR A 70 11.49 1.42 4.03
CA TYR A 70 10.63 2.61 3.87
C TYR A 70 9.29 2.32 3.22
N SER A 71 9.22 1.20 2.52
CA SER A 71 8.05 0.72 1.79
C SER A 71 8.25 -0.76 1.54
N TYR A 72 7.16 -1.47 1.37
CA TYR A 72 7.19 -2.87 1.02
C TYR A 72 6.14 -3.16 -0.04
N GLN A 73 6.50 -4.00 -1.01
CA GLN A 73 5.63 -4.42 -2.09
C GLN A 73 5.66 -5.94 -2.17
N LYS A 74 4.50 -6.54 -2.37
CA LYS A 74 4.37 -7.99 -2.50
C LYS A 74 3.33 -8.35 -3.55
N GLN A 75 3.73 -9.21 -4.47
CA GLN A 75 2.82 -9.88 -5.38
C GLN A 75 1.98 -10.88 -4.59
N VAL A 76 0.67 -10.91 -4.83
CA VAL A 76 -0.25 -11.83 -4.19
C VAL A 76 -1.15 -12.50 -5.22
N SER A 77 -1.42 -13.79 -5.00
CA SER A 77 -2.38 -14.57 -5.79
C SER A 77 -3.50 -15.03 -4.87
N PHE A 78 -4.72 -14.58 -5.16
CA PHE A 78 -5.92 -14.90 -4.38
C PHE A 78 -6.44 -16.33 -4.64
N ASP A 79 -6.02 -16.97 -5.74
CA ASP A 79 -6.52 -18.29 -6.13
C ASP A 79 -6.05 -19.40 -5.21
N ASN A 80 -4.84 -19.27 -4.67
CA ASN A 80 -4.25 -20.26 -3.78
C ASN A 80 -4.59 -20.04 -2.31
N MET A 81 -5.23 -18.93 -1.96
CA MET A 81 -5.52 -18.56 -0.58
C MET A 81 -6.80 -19.23 -0.09
N THR A 82 -6.82 -19.61 1.19
CA THR A 82 -8.03 -20.10 1.86
C THR A 82 -9.08 -18.99 1.90
N LYS A 83 -10.26 -19.28 1.34
CA LYS A 83 -11.43 -18.38 1.30
C LYS A 83 -12.47 -18.83 2.33
N ASP A 84 -13.22 -17.89 2.90
CA ASP A 84 -14.38 -18.19 3.73
C ASP A 84 -15.62 -18.56 2.89
N GLU A 85 -16.74 -18.84 3.55
CA GLU A 85 -17.99 -19.27 2.90
C GLU A 85 -18.55 -18.23 1.91
N GLU A 86 -18.18 -16.96 2.08
CA GLU A 86 -18.59 -15.84 1.22
C GLU A 86 -17.54 -15.49 0.15
N GLY A 87 -16.43 -16.23 0.11
CA GLY A 87 -15.36 -16.08 -0.86
C GLY A 87 -14.28 -15.05 -0.46
N TYR A 88 -14.28 -14.55 0.77
CA TYR A 88 -13.29 -13.60 1.25
C TYR A 88 -12.02 -14.28 1.75
N VAL A 89 -10.89 -13.62 1.55
CA VAL A 89 -9.59 -13.96 2.10
C VAL A 89 -9.23 -12.98 3.21
N SER A 90 -8.82 -13.51 4.36
CA SER A 90 -8.35 -12.68 5.48
C SER A 90 -6.89 -12.27 5.31
N PHE A 91 -6.63 -10.99 5.56
CA PHE A 91 -5.31 -10.39 5.61
C PHE A 91 -5.15 -9.64 6.94
N THR A 92 -3.96 -9.73 7.52
CA THR A 92 -3.53 -8.88 8.63
C THR A 92 -2.26 -8.17 8.24
N PHE A 93 -2.26 -6.85 8.30
CA PHE A 93 -1.11 -6.00 8.03
C PHE A 93 -0.63 -5.39 9.33
N GLN A 94 0.65 -5.57 9.66
CA GLN A 94 1.25 -5.04 10.87
C GLN A 94 2.48 -4.20 10.55
N VAL A 95 2.60 -3.04 11.18
CA VAL A 95 3.79 -2.18 11.10
C VAL A 95 4.22 -1.76 12.48
N ASP A 96 5.51 -1.95 12.75
CA ASP A 96 6.21 -1.27 13.83
C ASP A 96 6.89 -0.02 13.27
N LEU A 97 6.47 1.14 13.76
CA LEU A 97 7.09 2.42 13.45
C LEU A 97 7.51 3.10 14.75
N SER A 98 8.79 2.97 15.11
CA SER A 98 9.37 3.61 16.30
C SER A 98 8.59 3.28 17.57
N GLU A 99 8.33 1.99 17.81
CA GLU A 99 7.57 1.49 18.98
C GLU A 99 6.07 1.83 18.96
N VAL A 100 5.57 2.40 17.86
CA VAL A 100 4.14 2.53 17.58
C VAL A 100 3.71 1.42 16.65
N PHE A 101 2.81 0.57 17.12
CA PHE A 101 2.28 -0.56 16.37
C PHE A 101 1.01 -0.17 15.63
N TRP A 102 0.98 -0.48 14.34
CA TRP A 102 -0.19 -0.29 13.47
C TRP A 102 -0.66 -1.66 13.02
N GLU A 103 -1.95 -1.87 13.06
CA GLU A 103 -2.57 -3.12 12.63
C GLU A 103 -3.82 -2.84 11.80
N LEU A 104 -3.95 -3.57 10.71
CA LEU A 104 -5.15 -3.59 9.89
C LEU A 104 -5.51 -5.04 9.60
N ASP A 105 -6.61 -5.47 10.20
CA ASP A 105 -7.27 -6.72 9.86
C ASP A 105 -8.35 -6.43 8.82
N CYS A 106 -8.27 -7.09 7.68
CA CYS A 106 -9.28 -6.98 6.66
C CYS A 106 -9.57 -8.32 5.97
N LYS A 107 -10.74 -8.36 5.34
CA LYS A 107 -11.13 -9.43 4.44
C LYS A 107 -11.27 -8.85 3.04
N LEU A 108 -10.67 -9.51 2.06
CA LEU A 108 -10.64 -9.08 0.67
C LEU A 108 -11.27 -10.16 -0.23
N ARG A 109 -12.13 -9.77 -1.17
CA ARG A 109 -12.68 -10.65 -2.19
C ARG A 109 -12.59 -9.98 -3.55
N LEU A 110 -12.08 -10.71 -4.52
CA LEU A 110 -12.12 -10.28 -5.92
C LEU A 110 -13.42 -10.75 -6.55
N SER A 111 -14.14 -9.82 -7.17
CA SER A 111 -15.32 -10.06 -7.97
C SER A 111 -15.10 -9.50 -9.37
N SER A 112 -15.64 -10.15 -10.39
CA SER A 112 -15.66 -9.62 -11.75
C SER A 112 -17.03 -8.99 -12.00
N ASP A 113 -17.09 -7.76 -12.49
CA ASP A 113 -18.36 -7.23 -12.99
C ASP A 113 -18.77 -8.04 -14.23
N SER A 114 -20.03 -8.46 -14.29
CA SER A 114 -20.55 -9.27 -15.40
C SER A 114 -20.71 -8.46 -16.70
N THR A 115 -20.66 -7.13 -16.61
CA THR A 115 -20.90 -6.21 -17.72
C THR A 115 -19.65 -5.56 -18.31
N ASP A 116 -18.56 -5.46 -17.55
CA ASP A 116 -17.26 -4.94 -17.98
C ASP A 116 -16.18 -5.87 -17.41
N GLU A 117 -15.11 -6.17 -18.16
CA GLU A 117 -13.95 -6.97 -17.71
C GLU A 117 -13.15 -6.29 -16.56
N THR A 118 -13.78 -5.40 -15.79
CA THR A 118 -13.22 -4.73 -14.64
C THR A 118 -13.29 -5.62 -13.42
N ILE A 119 -12.13 -5.82 -12.80
CA ILE A 119 -12.00 -6.46 -11.50
C ILE A 119 -12.45 -5.47 -10.42
N ILE A 120 -13.34 -5.94 -9.56
CA ILE A 120 -13.85 -5.25 -8.39
C ILE A 120 -13.25 -5.93 -7.15
N LEU A 121 -12.78 -5.11 -6.21
CA LEU A 121 -12.27 -5.58 -4.93
C LEU A 121 -13.28 -5.22 -3.84
N ASP A 122 -13.95 -6.22 -3.31
CA ASP A 122 -14.75 -6.07 -2.10
C ASP A 122 -13.85 -6.21 -0.89
N ALA A 123 -14.03 -5.31 0.08
CA ALA A 123 -13.24 -5.37 1.29
C ALA A 123 -13.99 -4.95 2.54
N ILE A 124 -13.68 -5.67 3.61
CA ILE A 124 -14.27 -5.50 4.93
C ILE A 124 -13.13 -5.22 5.89
N ASN A 125 -13.15 -4.07 6.55
CA ASN A 125 -12.21 -3.74 7.61
C ASN A 125 -12.74 -4.27 8.94
N SER A 126 -12.07 -5.28 9.50
CA SER A 126 -12.47 -5.95 10.73
C SER A 126 -12.31 -5.05 11.97
N ASN A 127 -11.44 -4.03 11.92
CA ASN A 127 -11.11 -3.19 13.08
C ASN A 127 -12.19 -2.16 13.41
N ASN A 128 -13.05 -1.77 12.46
CA ASN A 128 -14.06 -0.72 12.65
C ASN A 128 -15.52 -1.19 12.45
N GLY A 129 -15.77 -2.48 12.20
CA GLY A 129 -17.13 -3.03 12.02
C GLY A 129 -17.96 -2.36 10.92
N GLN A 130 -17.32 -1.65 9.99
CA GLN A 130 -17.98 -0.91 8.91
C GLN A 130 -18.15 -1.77 7.66
N GLU A 131 -19.33 -1.62 7.06
CA GLU A 131 -19.88 -2.37 5.91
C GLU A 131 -18.93 -2.49 4.71
N VAL A 132 -19.12 -3.61 4.01
CA VAL A 132 -18.62 -3.90 2.66
C VAL A 132 -18.69 -2.64 1.81
N LYS A 133 -17.54 -2.03 1.52
CA LYS A 133 -17.44 -1.06 0.44
C LYS A 133 -16.84 -1.76 -0.77
N GLU A 134 -17.58 -1.74 -1.85
CA GLU A 134 -17.11 -2.12 -3.18
C GLU A 134 -16.02 -1.13 -3.62
N TRP A 135 -14.80 -1.61 -3.88
CA TRP A 135 -13.65 -0.78 -4.27
C TRP A 135 -13.22 -1.06 -5.71
N LYS A 136 -12.92 0.02 -6.44
CA LYS A 136 -12.23 -0.06 -7.74
C LYS A 136 -10.73 0.09 -7.51
N LEU A 137 -9.93 -0.73 -8.18
CA LEU A 137 -8.46 -0.69 -8.10
C LEU A 137 -7.89 0.49 -8.92
N PRO A 138 -6.76 1.11 -8.50
CA PRO A 138 -6.07 0.89 -7.22
C PRO A 138 -6.83 1.52 -6.05
N TYR A 139 -6.71 0.90 -4.88
CA TYR A 139 -7.34 1.41 -3.65
C TYR A 139 -6.30 1.59 -2.54
N SER A 140 -6.41 2.68 -1.77
CA SER A 140 -5.53 2.98 -0.65
C SER A 140 -6.32 3.27 0.63
N ALA A 141 -5.91 2.69 1.75
CA ALA A 141 -6.47 2.95 3.08
C ALA A 141 -5.36 3.26 4.09
N PRO A 142 -5.54 4.29 4.94
CA PRO A 142 -4.65 4.49 6.09
C PRO A 142 -4.88 3.37 7.11
N LEU A 143 -3.80 2.86 7.70
CA LEU A 143 -3.87 2.00 8.88
C LEU A 143 -4.22 2.85 10.11
N ASN A 144 -4.68 2.20 11.18
CA ASN A 144 -4.87 2.84 12.48
C ASN A 144 -3.79 2.33 13.44
N TYR A 145 -3.31 3.19 14.34
CA TYR A 145 -2.40 2.78 15.41
C TYR A 145 -3.21 2.27 16.61
N SER A 146 -2.69 1.25 17.29
CA SER A 146 -3.27 0.65 18.50
C SER A 146 -2.53 1.10 19.76
#